data_AF-A0A0H5QPZ7-F1
#
_entry.id   AF-A0A0H5QPZ7-F1
#
_cell.length_a   1.000
_cell.length_b   1.000
_cell.length_c   1.000
_cell.angle_alpha   90.00
_cell.angle_beta   90.00
_cell.angle_gamma   90.00
#
_symmetry.space_group_name_H-M   'P 1'
#
loop_
_entity.id
_entity.type
_entity.pdbx_description
1 polymer ?
#
loop_
_entity_poly.entity_id
_entity_poly.type
_entity_poly.pdbx_seq_one_letter_code
_entity_poly.pdbx_strand_id
1 'polypeptide(L)'
;MPIKASMILPFYGGRPEDVAVNTYYSEADPGTIGGTAFLDGIQQLYDRDGDANFGGFGEYLSNVIDRSLAYIRYTGFNPATGKETTLETLVPATIATASYTNNLPNEVALAVSYKAASVAPPQSRNRGRVFVGPLCAIGIIGNGPQGVVIPFGFVDQLAAGVAAVIEEANDGDASWRMYSPTDAALKSLAQVYVDNEFDTQRRRGAPSTYRAAAPISITP
;
A
#
# COMPACT_ATOMS: atom_id res chain seq x y z
N MET A 1 -10.11 18.37 -7.39
CA MET A 1 -8.65 18.56 -7.48
C MET A 1 -8.01 17.25 -7.02
N PRO A 2 -7.13 16.61 -7.81
CA PRO A 2 -6.57 15.31 -7.45
C PRO A 2 -6.00 15.26 -6.03
N ILE A 3 -6.07 14.12 -5.36
CA ILE A 3 -5.58 13.93 -3.99
C ILE A 3 -4.24 13.21 -4.00
N LYS A 4 -3.33 13.68 -3.14
CA LYS A 4 -2.19 12.89 -2.64
C LYS A 4 -2.47 12.57 -1.18
N ALA A 5 -2.50 11.28 -0.84
CA ALA A 5 -2.68 10.81 0.53
C ALA A 5 -1.47 9.96 0.95
N SER A 6 -1.05 10.07 2.19
CA SER A 6 0.03 9.29 2.78
C SER A 6 -0.44 8.67 4.08
N MET A 7 -0.38 7.33 4.16
CA MET A 7 -0.52 6.63 5.44
C MET A 7 0.80 6.77 6.20
N ILE A 8 0.74 7.32 7.40
CA ILE A 8 1.88 7.55 8.28
C ILE A 8 1.78 6.59 9.47
N LEU A 9 2.84 5.80 9.67
CA LEU A 9 2.93 4.78 10.71
C LEU A 9 4.14 5.07 11.62
N PRO A 10 3.95 5.85 12.70
CA PRO A 10 5.02 6.12 13.65
C PRO A 10 5.41 4.86 14.43
N PHE A 11 6.68 4.75 14.83
CA PHE A 11 7.13 3.68 15.72
C PHE A 11 7.20 4.18 17.17
N TYR A 12 7.15 3.27 18.14
CA TYR A 12 7.23 3.59 19.57
C TYR A 12 8.51 4.33 20.02
N GLY A 13 9.56 4.35 19.19
CA GLY A 13 10.76 5.12 19.45
C GLY A 13 10.50 6.63 19.55
N GLY A 14 9.40 7.12 18.97
CA GLY A 14 8.99 8.52 19.00
C GLY A 14 9.94 9.46 18.25
N ARG A 15 10.93 8.91 17.55
CA ARG A 15 11.87 9.70 16.76
C ARG A 15 11.24 10.03 15.40
N PRO A 16 11.38 11.26 14.89
CA PRO A 16 10.83 11.64 13.59
C PRO A 16 11.31 10.76 12.42
N GLU A 17 12.51 10.17 12.52
CA GLU A 17 13.05 9.24 11.54
C GLU A 17 12.42 7.83 11.58
N ASP A 18 11.77 7.45 12.68
CA ASP A 18 11.21 6.12 12.89
C ASP A 18 9.73 6.09 12.45
N VAL A 19 9.51 6.31 11.16
CA VAL A 19 8.18 6.39 10.55
C VAL A 19 8.17 5.63 9.23
N ALA A 20 7.18 4.76 9.03
CA ALA A 20 6.89 4.19 7.72
C ALA A 20 5.81 5.02 7.00
N VAL A 21 6.03 5.29 5.71
CA VAL A 21 5.14 6.14 4.89
C VAL A 21 4.81 5.44 3.57
N ASN A 22 3.52 5.22 3.32
CA ASN A 22 3.02 4.79 2.01
C ASN A 22 2.19 5.90 1.40
N THR A 23 2.45 6.23 0.13
CA THR A 23 1.77 7.32 -0.58
C THR A 23 0.89 6.78 -1.70
N TYR A 24 -0.31 7.33 -1.79
CA TYR A 24 -1.39 6.98 -2.69
C TYR A 24 -1.89 8.23 -3.42
N TYR A 25 -2.48 8.04 -4.59
CA TYR A 25 -2.99 9.14 -5.41
C TYR A 25 -4.38 8.82 -5.94
N SER A 26 -5.21 9.86 -6.10
CA SER A 26 -6.54 9.76 -6.69
C SER A 26 -6.81 10.97 -7.58
N GLU A 27 -7.62 10.78 -8.62
CA GLU A 27 -8.15 11.89 -9.45
C GLU A 27 -9.34 12.62 -8.81
N ALA A 28 -9.95 12.05 -7.77
CA ALA A 28 -11.07 12.64 -7.04
C ALA A 28 -10.66 13.91 -6.29
N ASP A 29 -11.65 14.70 -5.87
CA ASP A 29 -11.48 15.96 -5.13
C ASP A 29 -11.58 15.72 -3.62
N PRO A 30 -10.72 16.30 -2.76
CA PRO A 30 -10.98 16.30 -1.33
C PRO A 30 -12.35 16.95 -1.05
N GLY A 31 -13.26 16.20 -0.42
CA GLY A 31 -14.60 16.66 -0.05
C GLY A 31 -15.73 16.22 -0.99
N THR A 32 -15.44 15.48 -2.07
CA THR A 32 -16.47 14.75 -2.82
C THR A 32 -16.63 13.33 -2.29
N ILE A 33 -17.70 12.65 -2.72
CA ILE A 33 -17.95 11.23 -2.40
C ILE A 33 -16.74 10.38 -2.81
N GLY A 34 -16.21 10.58 -4.02
CA GLY A 34 -14.99 9.90 -4.47
C GLY A 34 -13.77 10.19 -3.60
N GLY A 35 -13.60 11.43 -3.13
CA GLY A 35 -12.52 11.76 -2.19
C GLY A 35 -12.64 11.01 -0.87
N THR A 36 -13.85 10.87 -0.35
CA THR A 36 -14.13 10.08 0.87
C THR A 36 -13.89 8.59 0.61
N ALA A 37 -14.46 8.02 -0.45
CA ALA A 37 -14.26 6.60 -0.81
C ALA A 37 -12.78 6.25 -1.01
N PHE A 38 -11.98 7.18 -1.52
CA PHE A 38 -10.54 7.00 -1.65
C PHE A 38 -9.83 6.91 -0.29
N LEU A 39 -10.15 7.80 0.65
CA LEU A 39 -9.57 7.77 2.00
C LEU A 39 -10.04 6.56 2.79
N ASP A 40 -11.31 6.18 2.66
CA ASP A 40 -11.89 4.98 3.28
C ASP A 40 -11.24 3.72 2.71
N GLY A 41 -10.95 3.66 1.41
CA GLY A 41 -10.21 2.55 0.81
C GLY A 41 -8.77 2.45 1.33
N ILE A 42 -8.08 3.58 1.54
CA ILE A 42 -6.77 3.57 2.22
C ILE A 42 -6.93 3.05 3.64
N GLN A 43 -7.92 3.54 4.39
CA GLN A 43 -8.20 3.10 5.76
C GLN A 43 -8.46 1.58 5.82
N GLN A 44 -9.30 1.05 4.91
CA GLN A 44 -9.63 -0.37 4.75
C GLN A 44 -8.42 -1.24 4.43
N LEU A 45 -7.41 -0.73 3.71
CA LEU A 45 -6.16 -1.46 3.53
C LEU A 45 -5.43 -1.72 4.85
N TYR A 46 -5.67 -0.96 5.92
CA TYR A 46 -4.92 -1.05 7.17
C TYR A 46 -5.75 -1.54 8.36
N ASP A 47 -7.07 -1.38 8.36
CA ASP A 47 -7.93 -1.70 9.52
C ASP A 47 -8.87 -2.89 9.33
N ARG A 48 -8.86 -3.54 8.17
CA ARG A 48 -9.75 -4.66 7.86
C ARG A 48 -9.42 -5.90 8.69
N ASP A 49 -9.86 -5.90 9.94
CA ASP A 49 -9.69 -7.00 10.90
C ASP A 49 -10.72 -8.11 10.65
N GLY A 50 -10.27 -9.36 10.67
CA GLY A 50 -11.17 -10.53 10.77
C GLY A 50 -11.88 -10.94 9.49
N ASP A 51 -11.51 -10.41 8.33
CA ASP A 51 -11.95 -10.96 7.04
C ASP A 51 -11.22 -12.29 6.78
N ALA A 52 -11.99 -13.36 6.55
CA ALA A 52 -11.46 -14.68 6.26
C ALA A 52 -10.52 -14.73 5.02
N ASN A 53 -10.59 -13.73 4.14
CA ASN A 53 -9.85 -13.67 2.88
C ASN A 53 -8.68 -12.67 2.88
N PHE A 54 -8.77 -11.57 3.65
CA PHE A 54 -7.74 -10.52 3.70
C PHE A 54 -7.85 -9.66 4.98
N GLY A 55 -6.97 -9.91 5.96
CA GLY A 55 -6.92 -9.19 7.24
C GLY A 55 -6.33 -7.78 7.21
N GLY A 56 -6.24 -7.16 6.02
CA GLY A 56 -5.57 -5.87 5.87
C GLY A 56 -4.06 -5.93 6.14
N PHE A 57 -3.38 -4.80 5.94
CA PHE A 57 -1.97 -4.65 6.25
C PHE A 57 -1.73 -4.64 7.76
N GLY A 58 -2.64 -4.04 8.56
CA GLY A 58 -2.45 -3.82 10.00
C GLY A 58 -2.21 -5.09 10.81
N GLU A 59 -2.86 -6.19 10.43
CA GLU A 59 -2.68 -7.51 11.02
C GLU A 59 -1.26 -8.05 10.85
N TYR A 60 -0.59 -7.68 9.76
CA TYR A 60 0.76 -8.14 9.42
C TYR A 60 1.85 -7.18 9.87
N LEU A 61 1.49 -5.99 10.34
CA LEU A 61 2.43 -5.00 10.83
C LEU A 61 2.95 -5.37 12.23
N SER A 62 4.24 -5.16 12.44
CA SER A 62 4.94 -5.38 13.70
C SER A 62 4.35 -4.55 14.85
N ASN A 63 4.51 -5.04 16.08
CA ASN A 63 4.16 -4.29 17.29
C ASN A 63 5.14 -3.15 17.61
N VAL A 64 6.14 -2.89 16.77
CA VAL A 64 6.99 -1.69 16.90
C VAL A 64 6.28 -0.42 16.41
N ILE A 65 5.25 -0.56 15.58
CA ILE A 65 4.42 0.54 15.11
C ILE A 65 3.47 0.96 16.24
N ASP A 66 3.51 2.24 16.58
CA ASP A 66 2.56 2.88 17.48
C ASP A 66 1.26 3.18 16.72
N ARG A 67 0.37 2.19 16.74
CA ARG A 67 -0.94 2.24 16.06
C ARG A 67 -1.80 3.40 16.56
N SER A 68 -1.62 3.83 17.82
CA SER A 68 -2.42 4.92 18.40
C SER A 68 -2.07 6.29 17.84
N LEU A 69 -0.89 6.40 17.22
CA LEU A 69 -0.39 7.61 16.57
C LEU A 69 -0.44 7.54 15.04
N ALA A 70 -1.02 6.48 14.46
CA ALA A 70 -1.16 6.37 13.01
C ALA A 70 -2.18 7.39 12.47
N TYR A 71 -1.91 7.93 11.29
CA TYR A 71 -2.81 8.87 10.62
C TYR A 71 -2.63 8.88 9.11
N ILE A 72 -3.69 9.27 8.42
CA ILE A 72 -3.66 9.61 7.00
C ILE A 72 -3.45 11.11 6.87
N ARG A 73 -2.37 11.50 6.20
CA ARG A 73 -2.13 12.87 5.75
C ARG A 73 -2.59 12.99 4.32
N TYR A 74 -3.47 13.93 3.99
CA TYR A 74 -3.83 14.19 2.59
C TYR A 74 -3.83 15.67 2.24
N THR A 75 -3.68 15.95 0.96
CA THR A 75 -3.66 17.29 0.37
C THR A 75 -4.09 17.24 -1.09
N GLY A 76 -4.60 18.35 -1.62
CA GLY A 76 -4.77 18.55 -3.04
C GLY A 76 -3.42 18.51 -3.76
N PHE A 77 -3.42 17.98 -4.97
CA PHE A 77 -2.23 17.67 -5.73
C PHE A 77 -2.39 18.09 -7.19
N ASN A 78 -1.39 18.80 -7.73
CA ASN A 78 -1.33 19.15 -9.13
C ASN A 78 -0.35 18.22 -9.86
N PRO A 79 -0.82 17.22 -10.62
CA PRO A 79 0.05 16.27 -11.30
C PRO A 79 0.95 16.91 -12.35
N ALA A 80 0.51 18.00 -13.00
CA ALA A 80 1.30 18.69 -14.02
C ALA A 80 2.57 19.35 -13.44
N THR A 81 2.55 19.73 -12.17
CA THR A 81 3.70 20.36 -11.49
C THR A 81 4.35 19.47 -10.43
N GLY A 82 3.67 18.38 -10.04
CA GLY A 82 4.06 17.52 -8.92
C GLY A 82 3.98 18.18 -7.55
N LYS A 83 3.28 19.31 -7.43
CA LYS A 83 3.20 20.11 -6.19
C LYS A 83 1.88 19.89 -5.45
N GLU A 84 1.96 19.93 -4.14
CA GLU A 84 0.80 20.01 -3.24
C GLU A 84 0.17 21.42 -3.39
N THR A 85 -1.16 21.49 -3.44
CA THR A 85 -1.91 22.71 -3.78
C THR A 85 -2.83 23.21 -2.67
N THR A 86 -3.07 22.40 -1.64
CA THR A 86 -3.86 22.81 -0.47
C THR A 86 -3.06 22.62 0.80
N LEU A 87 -3.55 23.20 1.91
CA LEU A 87 -3.07 22.84 3.23
C LEU A 87 -3.31 21.35 3.48
N GLU A 88 -2.40 20.73 4.21
CA GLU A 88 -2.53 19.33 4.62
C GLU A 88 -3.67 19.17 5.62
N THR A 89 -4.35 18.04 5.54
CA THR A 89 -5.32 17.58 6.53
C THR A 89 -4.83 16.26 7.11
N LEU A 90 -4.97 16.12 8.42
CA LEU A 90 -4.58 14.92 9.16
C LEU A 90 -5.84 14.25 9.70
N VAL A 91 -6.00 12.96 9.39
CA VAL A 91 -7.11 12.13 9.87
C VAL A 91 -6.53 10.98 10.66
N PRO A 92 -6.88 10.81 11.95
CA PRO A 92 -6.47 9.64 12.72
C PRO A 92 -6.83 8.36 11.98
N ALA A 93 -5.89 7.42 11.88
CA ALA A 93 -6.10 6.14 11.22
C ALA A 93 -6.28 5.05 12.26
N THR A 94 -7.26 4.18 12.05
CA THR A 94 -7.33 2.92 12.80
C THR A 94 -6.40 1.92 12.11
N ILE A 95 -5.64 1.15 12.88
CA ILE A 95 -4.79 0.08 12.35
C ILE A 95 -5.22 -1.21 13.04
N ALA A 96 -5.45 -2.27 12.27
CA ALA A 96 -5.82 -3.57 12.82
C ALA A 96 -4.79 -4.04 13.86
N THR A 97 -5.25 -4.82 14.82
CA THR A 97 -4.37 -5.40 15.85
C THR A 97 -3.39 -6.35 15.17
N ALA A 98 -2.12 -6.34 15.57
CA ALA A 98 -1.16 -7.31 15.04
C ALA A 98 -1.66 -8.73 15.35
N SER A 99 -1.76 -9.58 14.34
CA SER A 99 -2.22 -10.97 14.54
C SER A 99 -1.21 -11.78 15.35
N TYR A 100 0.04 -11.32 15.47
CA TYR A 100 1.13 -12.00 16.19
C TYR A 100 2.03 -11.02 16.95
N THR A 101 2.60 -11.50 18.05
CA THR A 101 3.48 -10.71 18.94
C THR A 101 4.96 -10.81 18.59
N ASN A 102 5.37 -11.86 17.88
CA ASN A 102 6.74 -12.04 17.42
C ASN A 102 7.01 -11.11 16.24
N ASN A 103 7.93 -10.17 16.38
CA ASN A 103 8.26 -9.22 15.33
C ASN A 103 9.44 -9.72 14.48
N LEU A 104 9.39 -9.51 13.17
CA LEU A 104 10.57 -9.63 12.32
C LEU A 104 11.47 -8.39 12.53
N PRO A 105 12.74 -8.44 12.10
CA PRO A 105 13.59 -7.26 12.11
C PRO A 105 12.92 -6.05 11.43
N ASN A 106 13.14 -4.86 11.97
CA ASN A 106 12.40 -3.64 11.56
C ASN A 106 12.61 -3.26 10.09
N GLU A 107 13.69 -3.74 9.48
CA GLU A 107 14.03 -3.53 8.07
C GLU A 107 13.30 -4.45 7.09
N VAL A 108 12.53 -5.41 7.59
CA VAL A 108 11.83 -6.42 6.76
C VAL A 108 10.44 -5.92 6.40
N ALA A 109 10.20 -5.77 5.12
CA ALA A 109 8.91 -5.39 4.55
C ALA A 109 8.52 -6.31 3.39
N LEU A 110 7.29 -6.14 2.91
CA LEU A 110 6.78 -6.76 1.70
C LEU A 110 6.38 -5.67 0.69
N ALA A 111 6.84 -5.79 -0.54
CA ALA A 111 6.49 -4.85 -1.60
C ALA A 111 5.18 -5.26 -2.29
N VAL A 112 4.17 -4.38 -2.21
CA VAL A 112 2.98 -4.46 -3.06
C VAL A 112 3.19 -3.51 -4.24
N SER A 113 3.31 -4.06 -5.44
CA SER A 113 3.55 -3.30 -6.66
C SER A 113 2.27 -3.09 -7.44
N TYR A 114 2.10 -1.93 -8.05
CA TYR A 114 1.00 -1.62 -8.95
C TYR A 114 1.50 -1.38 -10.35
N LYS A 115 0.68 -1.68 -11.35
CA LYS A 115 0.94 -1.34 -12.75
C LYS A 115 -0.24 -0.58 -13.34
N ALA A 116 0.07 0.50 -14.03
CA ALA A 116 -0.91 1.28 -14.78
C ALA A 116 -1.31 0.60 -16.10
N ALA A 117 -2.51 0.91 -16.60
CA ALA A 117 -3.05 0.39 -17.86
C ALA A 117 -2.22 0.74 -19.11
N SER A 118 -1.36 1.77 -19.03
CA SER A 118 -0.62 2.28 -20.18
C SER A 118 0.38 1.26 -20.75
N VAL A 119 0.32 1.10 -22.07
CA VAL A 119 1.22 0.24 -22.86
C VAL A 119 2.49 0.95 -23.32
N ALA A 120 2.58 2.27 -23.16
CA ALA A 120 3.70 3.06 -23.68
C ALA A 120 5.01 2.76 -22.92
N PRO A 121 6.12 2.43 -23.61
CA PRO A 121 7.44 2.30 -22.98
C PRO A 121 8.01 3.67 -22.56
N PRO A 122 8.91 3.72 -21.56
CA PRO A 122 9.42 2.59 -20.78
C PRO A 122 8.45 2.15 -19.67
N GLN A 123 8.28 0.84 -19.51
CA GLN A 123 7.37 0.23 -18.53
C GLN A 123 7.70 0.58 -17.07
N SER A 124 8.92 1.04 -16.78
CA SER A 124 9.30 1.53 -15.45
C SER A 124 8.47 2.75 -15.00
N ARG A 125 7.97 3.57 -15.94
CA ARG A 125 7.11 4.74 -15.64
C ARG A 125 5.65 4.39 -15.38
N ASN A 126 5.31 3.11 -15.53
CA ASN A 126 3.96 2.58 -15.37
C ASN A 126 3.87 1.66 -14.14
N ARG A 127 4.83 1.76 -13.21
CA ARG A 127 4.87 0.93 -12.01
C ARG A 127 5.05 1.79 -10.76
N GLY A 128 4.32 1.46 -9.72
CA GLY A 128 4.45 2.02 -8.37
C GLY A 128 4.61 0.91 -7.34
N ARG A 129 5.00 1.27 -6.12
CA ARG A 129 5.12 0.33 -4.98
C ARG A 129 4.66 1.00 -3.69
N VAL A 130 4.06 0.20 -2.81
CA VAL A 130 3.94 0.49 -1.38
C VAL A 130 4.60 -0.66 -0.62
N PHE A 131 5.12 -0.34 0.57
CA PHE A 131 5.83 -1.30 1.39
C PHE A 131 5.00 -1.60 2.63
N VAL A 132 4.66 -2.87 2.83
CA VAL A 132 3.95 -3.36 3.99
C VAL A 132 5.00 -3.80 5.00
N GLY A 133 5.27 -2.97 6.00
CA GLY A 133 6.23 -3.28 7.04
C GLY A 133 6.41 -2.14 8.06
N PRO A 134 7.16 -2.38 9.15
CA PRO A 134 7.82 -3.63 9.47
C PRO A 134 6.84 -4.77 9.74
N LEU A 135 7.21 -6.01 9.45
CA LEU A 135 6.31 -7.16 9.54
C LEU A 135 6.37 -7.87 10.90
N CYS A 136 5.25 -8.44 11.36
CA CYS A 136 5.26 -9.47 12.39
C CYS A 136 5.50 -10.86 11.76
N ALA A 137 6.03 -11.79 12.54
CA ALA A 137 6.22 -13.19 12.18
C ALA A 137 4.88 -13.93 12.22
N ILE A 138 3.95 -13.55 11.34
CA ILE A 138 2.81 -14.40 10.97
C ILE A 138 3.30 -15.52 10.03
N GLY A 139 2.44 -16.48 9.70
CA GLY A 139 2.62 -17.53 8.68
C GLY A 139 3.01 -17.07 7.27
N ILE A 140 3.71 -15.94 7.17
CA ILE A 140 4.55 -15.37 6.10
C ILE A 140 5.94 -16.03 6.09
N ILE A 141 6.23 -17.01 6.97
CA ILE A 141 7.49 -17.75 6.96
C ILE A 141 7.24 -19.18 6.45
N GLY A 142 7.49 -19.37 5.16
CA GLY A 142 7.66 -20.66 4.51
C GLY A 142 9.14 -21.02 4.34
N ASN A 143 9.41 -22.30 4.08
CA ASN A 143 10.75 -22.75 3.71
C ASN A 143 10.86 -22.84 2.18
N GLY A 144 11.72 -22.03 1.59
CA GLY A 144 12.10 -22.09 0.19
C GLY A 144 13.49 -22.70 0.01
N PRO A 145 13.88 -23.05 -1.23
CA PRO A 145 15.20 -23.63 -1.53
C PRO A 145 16.38 -22.73 -1.12
N GLN A 146 16.15 -21.42 -0.95
CA GLN A 146 17.17 -20.42 -0.65
C GLN A 146 16.97 -19.75 0.73
N GLY A 147 16.08 -20.29 1.57
CA GLY A 147 15.82 -19.77 2.91
C GLY A 147 14.35 -19.46 3.17
N VAL A 148 14.11 -18.49 4.04
CA VAL A 148 12.76 -18.07 4.46
C VAL A 148 12.09 -17.28 3.34
N VAL A 149 10.90 -17.73 2.93
CA VAL A 149 10.09 -17.11 1.86
C VAL A 149 8.68 -16.86 2.36
N ILE A 150 7.93 -16.02 1.65
CA ILE A 150 6.52 -15.79 1.92
C ILE A 150 5.68 -16.92 1.29
N PRO A 151 4.77 -17.59 2.01
CA PRO A 151 3.94 -18.65 1.43
C PRO A 151 3.03 -18.13 0.32
N PHE A 152 2.86 -18.91 -0.74
CA PHE A 152 2.13 -18.48 -1.94
C PHE A 152 0.70 -18.08 -1.65
N GLY A 153 -0.01 -18.84 -0.80
CA GLY A 153 -1.40 -18.51 -0.42
C GLY A 153 -1.53 -17.13 0.23
N PHE A 154 -0.53 -16.70 1.01
CA PHE A 154 -0.50 -15.36 1.58
C PHE A 154 -0.30 -14.29 0.51
N VAL A 155 0.63 -14.51 -0.43
CA VAL A 155 0.90 -13.59 -1.55
C VAL A 155 -0.35 -13.41 -2.42
N ASP A 156 -1.09 -14.50 -2.67
CA ASP A 156 -2.35 -14.50 -3.42
C ASP A 156 -3.45 -13.71 -2.69
N GLN A 157 -3.65 -14.00 -1.40
CA GLN A 157 -4.63 -13.30 -0.56
C GLN A 157 -4.34 -11.80 -0.49
N LEU A 158 -3.06 -11.42 -0.33
CA LEU A 158 -2.66 -10.02 -0.28
C LEU A 158 -2.91 -9.32 -1.62
N ALA A 159 -2.54 -9.93 -2.74
CA ALA A 159 -2.77 -9.34 -4.07
C ALA A 159 -4.26 -9.17 -4.37
N ALA A 160 -5.07 -10.19 -4.09
CA ALA A 160 -6.51 -10.17 -4.32
C ALA A 160 -7.22 -9.18 -3.38
N GLY A 161 -6.86 -9.15 -2.10
CA GLY A 161 -7.45 -8.24 -1.11
C GLY A 161 -7.17 -6.78 -1.44
N VAL A 162 -5.93 -6.45 -1.82
CA VAL A 162 -5.58 -5.09 -2.25
C VAL A 162 -6.34 -4.69 -3.52
N ALA A 163 -6.45 -5.60 -4.50
CA ALA A 163 -7.23 -5.31 -5.72
C ALA A 163 -8.71 -5.08 -5.41
N ALA A 164 -9.32 -5.90 -4.53
CA ALA A 164 -10.72 -5.77 -4.14
C ALA A 164 -11.00 -4.43 -3.44
N VAL A 165 -10.13 -3.99 -2.52
CA VAL A 165 -10.26 -2.67 -1.87
C VAL A 165 -10.13 -1.53 -2.89
N ILE A 166 -9.27 -1.68 -3.90
CA ILE A 166 -9.16 -0.69 -4.98
C ILE A 166 -10.44 -0.63 -5.82
N GLU A 167 -11.01 -1.78 -6.18
CA GLU A 167 -12.25 -1.87 -6.95
C GLU A 167 -13.44 -1.30 -6.17
N GLU A 168 -13.62 -1.70 -4.91
CA GLU A 168 -14.67 -1.18 -4.02
C GLU A 168 -14.59 0.35 -3.88
N ALA A 169 -13.39 0.89 -3.68
CA ALA A 169 -13.21 2.34 -3.62
C ALA A 169 -13.54 3.01 -4.97
N ASN A 170 -13.13 2.43 -6.10
CA ASN A 170 -13.41 2.99 -7.43
C ASN A 170 -14.90 2.94 -7.78
N ASP A 171 -15.64 1.94 -7.31
CA ASP A 171 -17.10 1.88 -7.43
C ASP A 171 -17.79 3.01 -6.63
N GLY A 172 -17.11 3.52 -5.59
CA GLY A 172 -17.46 4.74 -4.86
C GLY A 172 -16.90 6.04 -5.46
N ASP A 173 -16.52 6.05 -6.75
CA ASP A 173 -15.91 7.17 -7.47
C ASP A 173 -14.49 7.57 -7.00
N ALA A 174 -13.79 6.72 -6.22
CA ALA A 174 -12.47 7.06 -5.68
C ALA A 174 -11.41 7.36 -6.75
N SER A 175 -11.53 6.75 -7.93
CA SER A 175 -10.58 6.92 -9.04
C SER A 175 -9.12 6.81 -8.58
N TRP A 176 -8.73 5.68 -8.00
CA TRP A 176 -7.37 5.42 -7.53
C TRP A 176 -6.39 5.39 -8.71
N ARG A 177 -5.30 6.13 -8.59
CA ARG A 177 -4.30 6.32 -9.65
C ARG A 177 -2.88 6.08 -9.17
N MET A 178 -1.99 5.85 -10.12
CA MET A 178 -0.56 5.97 -9.94
C MET A 178 -0.07 7.30 -10.53
N TYR A 179 0.70 8.06 -9.76
CA TYR A 179 1.37 9.26 -10.27
C TYR A 179 2.72 8.93 -10.91
N SER A 180 2.97 9.49 -12.10
CA SER A 180 4.26 9.43 -12.78
C SER A 180 4.90 10.83 -12.84
N PRO A 181 5.96 11.11 -12.06
CA PRO A 181 6.63 12.41 -12.09
C PRO A 181 7.23 12.76 -13.46
N THR A 182 7.67 11.76 -14.22
CA THR A 182 8.28 11.97 -15.54
C THR A 182 7.27 12.40 -16.59
N ASP A 183 6.06 11.86 -16.53
CA ASP A 183 5.00 12.19 -17.48
C ASP A 183 4.06 13.28 -16.92
N ALA A 184 4.30 13.72 -15.68
CA ALA A 184 3.50 14.71 -14.96
C ALA A 184 1.99 14.39 -14.97
N ALA A 185 1.66 13.10 -14.83
CA ALA A 185 0.31 12.58 -15.06
C ALA A 185 -0.07 11.49 -14.05
N LEU A 186 -1.37 11.42 -13.76
CA LEU A 186 -2.01 10.30 -13.08
C LEU A 186 -2.41 9.25 -14.11
N LYS A 187 -2.30 7.98 -13.75
CA LYS A 187 -2.60 6.84 -14.62
C LYS A 187 -3.46 5.82 -13.89
N SER A 188 -4.50 5.32 -14.56
CA SER A 188 -5.38 4.28 -14.03
C SER A 188 -4.60 3.01 -13.72
N LEU A 189 -4.81 2.47 -12.52
CA LEU A 189 -4.28 1.17 -12.13
C LEU A 189 -4.96 0.08 -12.94
N ALA A 190 -4.22 -0.96 -13.31
CA ALA A 190 -4.74 -2.11 -14.04
C ALA A 190 -4.44 -3.44 -13.35
N GLN A 191 -3.33 -3.53 -12.61
CA GLN A 191 -2.91 -4.76 -11.95
C GLN A 191 -2.15 -4.47 -10.66
N VAL A 192 -2.35 -5.32 -9.66
CA VAL A 192 -1.55 -5.43 -8.43
C VAL A 192 -0.66 -6.67 -8.51
N TYR A 193 0.54 -6.58 -7.96
CA TYR A 193 1.45 -7.70 -7.80
C TYR A 193 2.01 -7.74 -6.39
N VAL A 194 2.22 -8.95 -5.90
CA VAL A 194 2.93 -9.22 -4.66
C VAL A 194 3.95 -10.32 -4.97
N ASP A 195 5.19 -10.11 -4.54
CA ASP A 195 6.27 -11.08 -4.67
C ASP A 195 6.40 -11.88 -3.38
N ASN A 196 6.82 -13.14 -3.48
CA ASN A 196 7.04 -13.98 -2.30
C ASN A 196 8.40 -13.77 -1.61
N GLU A 197 9.01 -12.62 -1.85
CA GLU A 197 10.33 -12.23 -1.38
C GLU A 197 10.19 -11.04 -0.42
N PHE A 198 10.92 -11.07 0.69
CA PHE A 198 11.02 -9.92 1.58
C PHE A 198 11.81 -8.80 0.92
N ASP A 199 11.28 -7.59 0.96
CA ASP A 199 12.04 -6.39 0.68
C ASP A 199 12.79 -6.01 1.95
N THR A 200 14.12 -6.12 1.92
CA THR A 200 14.98 -5.75 3.05
C THR A 200 15.82 -4.56 2.65
N GLN A 201 15.95 -3.59 3.55
CA GLN A 201 16.65 -2.33 3.27
C GLN A 201 18.15 -2.49 2.90
N ARG A 202 18.74 -3.70 2.98
CA ARG A 202 20.20 -3.89 2.88
C ARG A 202 20.74 -4.75 1.75
N ARG A 203 19.95 -5.51 0.96
CA ARG A 203 20.48 -6.32 -0.16
C ARG A 203 19.44 -6.58 -1.25
N ARG A 204 19.90 -6.85 -2.48
CA ARG A 204 19.10 -7.59 -3.46
C ARG A 204 18.90 -8.99 -2.89
N GLY A 205 17.70 -9.31 -2.43
CA GLY A 205 17.38 -10.60 -1.84
C GLY A 205 17.49 -11.76 -2.84
N ALA A 206 17.15 -12.95 -2.36
CA ALA A 206 17.02 -14.13 -3.21
C ALA A 206 15.87 -13.91 -4.19
N PRO A 207 16.05 -14.11 -5.51
CA PRO A 207 15.01 -13.80 -6.48
C PRO A 207 13.69 -14.47 -6.10
N SER A 208 12.61 -13.68 -6.08
CA SER A 208 11.23 -14.15 -5.98
C SER A 208 11.03 -15.41 -6.82
N THR A 209 10.57 -16.47 -6.17
CA THR A 209 10.21 -17.74 -6.81
C THR A 209 8.75 -17.76 -7.23
N TYR A 210 7.96 -16.80 -6.75
CA TYR A 210 6.53 -16.71 -6.99
C TYR A 210 6.03 -15.27 -6.92
N ARG A 211 5.17 -14.90 -7.88
CA ARG A 211 4.51 -13.60 -7.95
C ARG A 211 3.02 -13.81 -8.17
N ALA A 212 2.19 -13.32 -7.25
CA ALA A 212 0.76 -13.20 -7.48
C ALA A 212 0.47 -11.95 -8.32
N ALA A 213 -0.59 -12.02 -9.12
CA ALA A 213 -1.09 -10.89 -9.89
C ALA A 213 -2.61 -10.84 -9.79
N ALA A 214 -3.16 -9.70 -9.38
CA ALA A 214 -4.60 -9.48 -9.33
C ALA A 214 -4.98 -8.33 -10.29
N PRO A 215 -5.90 -8.53 -11.24
CA PRO A 215 -6.37 -7.46 -12.10
C PRO A 215 -7.22 -6.47 -11.32
N ILE A 216 -7.26 -5.22 -11.79
CA ILE A 216 -8.18 -4.18 -11.35
C ILE A 216 -9.01 -3.77 -12.56
N SER A 217 -10.32 -3.75 -12.41
CA SER A 217 -11.25 -3.30 -13.43
C SER A 217 -11.00 -1.82 -13.74
N ILE A 218 -10.78 -1.51 -15.02
CA ILE A 218 -10.57 -0.13 -15.46
C ILE A 218 -11.95 0.45 -15.75
N THR A 219 -12.47 1.23 -14.82
CA THR A 219 -13.63 2.08 -15.08
C THR A 219 -13.21 3.19 -16.05
N PRO A 220 -13.89 3.33 -17.20
CA PRO A 220 -13.57 4.36 -18.19
C PRO A 220 -13.78 5.79 -17.67
#